data_AF-A0A972VJ53-F1
#
_entry.id   AF-A0A972VJ53-F1
#
_cell.length_a   1.000
_cell.length_b   1.000
_cell.length_c   1.000
_cell.angle_alpha   90.00
_cell.angle_beta   90.00
_cell.angle_gamma   90.00
#
_symmetry.space_group_name_H-M   'P 1'
#
loop_
_entity.id
_entity.type
_entity.pdbx_description
1 polymer ?
#
loop_
_entity_poly.entity_id
_entity_poly.type
_entity_poly.pdbx_seq_one_letter_code
_entity_poly.pdbx_strand_id
1 'polypeptide(L)' 'MAIIFTCPDCDYEVKAPDGTTGKKGTCPRCQNKVTIPEQASSPDSNTQHETETDSAES' A
#
# COMPACT_ATOMS: atom_id res chain seq x y z
N MET A 1 5.14 9.51 -13.82
CA MET A 1 4.42 9.96 -12.61
C MET A 1 5.26 9.51 -11.41
N ALA A 2 4.72 9.55 -10.20
CA ALA A 2 5.38 8.94 -9.04
C ALA A 2 4.30 8.32 -8.15
N ILE A 3 4.59 7.15 -7.62
CA ILE A 3 3.80 6.45 -6.63
C ILE A 3 4.28 6.78 -5.22
N ILE A 4 3.33 6.86 -4.30
CA ILE A 4 3.52 7.08 -2.88
C ILE A 4 3.09 5.82 -2.13
N PHE A 5 3.96 5.29 -1.28
CA PHE A 5 3.67 4.10 -0.48
C PHE A 5 4.36 4.17 0.89
N THR A 6 3.84 3.43 1.86
CA THR A 6 4.39 3.40 3.22
C THR A 6 5.52 2.38 3.33
N CYS A 7 6.65 2.79 3.89
CA CYS A 7 7.79 1.91 4.14
C CYS A 7 7.47 0.93 5.28
N PRO A 8 7.60 -0.39 5.10
CA PRO A 8 7.26 -1.38 6.13
C PRO A 8 8.26 -1.43 7.30
N ASP A 9 9.43 -0.78 7.18
CA ASP A 9 10.46 -0.76 8.22
C ASP A 9 10.36 0.42 9.18
N CYS A 10 9.83 1.56 8.70
CA CYS A 10 9.86 2.81 9.45
C CYS A 10 8.58 3.64 9.32
N ASP A 11 7.56 3.08 8.66
CA ASP A 11 6.24 3.69 8.41
C ASP A 11 6.30 5.06 7.74
N TYR A 12 7.38 5.34 7.01
CA TYR A 12 7.56 6.60 6.30
C TYR A 12 6.93 6.56 4.93
N GLU A 13 6.34 7.68 4.51
CA GLU A 13 5.77 7.87 3.19
C GLU A 13 6.86 8.04 2.12
N VAL A 14 7.09 6.99 1.33
CA VAL A 14 8.11 6.93 0.29
C VAL A 14 7.50 7.26 -1.07
N LYS A 15 8.11 8.22 -1.76
CA LYS A 15 7.77 8.58 -3.13
C LYS A 15 8.75 7.93 -4.11
N ALA A 16 8.26 7.05 -4.98
CA ALA A 16 9.05 6.36 -6.00
C ALA A 16 8.50 6.58 -7.42
N PRO A 17 9.32 6.50 -8.48
CA PRO A 17 8.85 6.59 -9.86
C PRO A 17 8.02 5.36 -10.27
N ASP A 18 6.94 5.51 -11.05
CA ASP A 18 6.09 4.36 -11.44
C ASP A 18 6.83 3.35 -12.33
N GLY A 19 7.91 3.75 -13.00
CA GLY A 19 8.78 2.84 -13.77
C GLY A 19 9.64 1.90 -12.91
N THR A 20 9.56 2.02 -11.59
CA THR A 20 10.31 1.19 -10.62
C THR A 20 9.43 0.22 -9.85
N THR A 21 8.16 0.14 -10.22
CA THR A 21 7.21 -0.84 -9.73
C THR A 21 7.73 -2.28 -9.86
N GLY A 22 7.53 -3.09 -8.82
CA GLY A 22 8.02 -4.47 -8.74
C GLY A 22 9.53 -4.59 -8.54
N LYS A 23 10.26 -3.47 -8.51
CA LYS A 23 11.71 -3.43 -8.24
C LYS A 23 11.97 -3.08 -6.78
N LYS A 24 13.22 -3.30 -6.35
CA LYS A 24 13.70 -2.89 -5.03
C LYS A 24 14.10 -1.42 -5.06
N GLY A 25 13.37 -0.60 -4.31
CA GLY A 25 13.71 0.78 -4.00
C GLY A 25 14.53 0.90 -2.73
N THR A 26 15.08 2.09 -2.50
CA THR A 26 15.75 2.45 -1.24
C THR A 26 14.92 3.52 -0.55
N CYS A 27 14.56 3.29 0.71
CA CYS A 27 13.80 4.27 1.48
C CYS A 27 14.66 5.52 1.76
N PRO A 28 14.21 6.74 1.47
CA PRO A 28 15.00 7.95 1.73
C PRO A 28 15.16 8.27 3.22
N ARG A 29 14.33 7.66 4.09
CA ARG A 29 14.31 7.95 5.53
C ARG A 29 15.17 7.00 6.35
N CYS A 30 14.99 5.70 6.17
CA CYS A 30 15.75 4.66 6.86
C CYS A 30 16.86 4.03 6.01
N GLN A 31 16.91 4.35 4.71
CA GLN A 31 17.86 3.77 3.74
C GLN A 31 17.76 2.25 3.58
N ASN A 32 16.67 1.65 4.05
CA ASN A 32 16.44 0.22 3.90
C ASN A 32 15.93 -0.14 2.50
N LYS A 33 16.20 -1.38 2.08
CA LYS A 33 15.75 -1.89 0.78
C LYS A 33 14.29 -2.32 0.88
N VAL A 34 13.41 -1.57 0.22
CA VAL A 34 11.97 -1.83 0.20
C VAL A 34 11.52 -2.26 -1.19
N THR A 35 10.56 -3.16 -1.28
CA THR A 35 9.96 -3.53 -2.57
C THR A 35 8.89 -2.51 -2.91
N ILE A 36 8.96 -1.93 -4.10
CA ILE A 36 8.01 -0.92 -4.56
C ILE A 36 6.75 -1.63 -5.07
N PRO A 37 5.60 -1.51 -4.37
CA PRO A 37 4.37 -2.14 -4.82
C PRO A 37 3.85 -1.46 -6.09
N GLU A 38 3.29 -2.25 -7.00
CA GLU A 38 2.44 -1.71 -8.08
C GLU A 38 1.23 -1.11 -7.38
N GLN A 39 1.06 0.21 -7.45
CA GLN A 39 -0.12 0.85 -6.89
C GLN A 39 -1.36 0.33 -7.62
N ALA A 40 -1.94 -0.76 -7.11
CA ALA A 40 -3.39 -0.90 -7.12
C ALA A 40 -3.87 0.07 -6.04
N SER A 41 -4.33 1.25 -6.48
CA SER A 41 -5.17 2.20 -5.76
C SER A 41 -5.32 1.94 -4.26
N SER A 42 -4.62 2.73 -3.44
CA SER A 42 -4.67 2.78 -1.97
C SER A 42 -5.88 2.10 -1.30
N PRO A 43 -5.70 1.01 -0.52
CA PRO A 43 -6.73 0.54 0.38
C PRO A 43 -6.60 1.26 1.73
N ASP A 44 -6.82 2.58 1.77
CA ASP A 44 -7.28 3.21 3.02
C ASP A 44 -7.94 4.57 2.77
N SER A 45 -9.24 4.51 2.52
CA SER A 45 -10.21 5.32 3.26
C SER A 45 -11.58 4.67 3.04
N ASN A 46 -11.84 3.69 3.91
CA ASN A 46 -13.15 3.34 4.45
C ASN A 46 -14.34 3.26 3.47
N THR A 47 -14.69 2.03 3.04
CA THR A 47 -16.09 1.56 3.11
C THR A 47 -16.17 0.04 2.96
N GLN A 48 -16.43 -0.63 4.09
CA GLN A 48 -17.28 -1.83 4.20
C GLN A 48 -16.73 -3.16 3.65
N HIS A 49 -15.83 -3.76 4.42
CA HIS A 49 -15.96 -5.18 4.75
C HIS A 49 -16.99 -5.29 5.89
N GLU A 50 -18.27 -5.37 5.54
CA GLU A 50 -19.27 -5.96 6.41
C GLU A 50 -19.92 -7.11 5.64
N THR A 51 -19.29 -8.27 5.76
CA THR A 51 -20.00 -9.53 5.65
C THR A 51 -20.81 -9.70 6.92
N GLU A 52 -22.12 -9.50 6.84
CA GLU A 52 -23.04 -10.17 7.75
C GLU A 52 -24.19 -10.79 6.95
N THR A 53 -23.93 -12.02 6.50
CA THR A 53 -24.96 -13.05 6.42
C THR A 53 -25.44 -13.32 7.85
N ASP A 54 -26.63 -12.87 8.21
CA ASP A 54 -27.55 -13.62 9.08
C ASP A 54 -28.93 -12.94 9.13
N SER A 55 -29.93 -13.57 8.52
CA SER A 55 -31.28 -13.65 9.08
C SER A 55 -32.09 -14.64 8.26
N ALA A 56 -32.20 -15.84 8.81
CA ALA A 56 -33.10 -16.88 8.38
C ALA A 56 -34.53 -16.35 8.21
N GLU A 57 -35.10 -16.52 7.02
CA GLU A 57 -36.54 -16.41 6.83
C GLU A 57 -37.19 -17.76 7.20
N SER A 58 -37.88 -17.72 8.34
CA SER A 58 -39.03 -18.53 8.85
C SER A 58 -39.28 -19.94 8.31
#